data_AF-A0A383D9X0-F1
#
_entry.id   AF-A0A383D9X0-F1
#
_cell.length_a   1.000
_cell.length_b   1.000
_cell.length_c   1.000
_cell.angle_alpha   90.00
_cell.angle_beta   90.00
_cell.angle_gamma   90.00
#
_symmetry.space_group_name_H-M   'P 1'
#
loop_
_entity.id
_entity.type
_entity.pdbx_description
1 polymer ?
#
loop_
_entity_poly.entity_id
_entity_poly.type
_entity_poly.pdbx_seq_one_letter_code
_entity_poly.pdbx_strand_id
1 'polypeptide(L)' 'MARYGVRLENDPNLSPQDYQVLSAQAEKNGFEAVWVPEGGGRDSLTSLATIAMKTEKMKLGTGILPIFARTPTNT' A
#
# COMPACT_ATOMS: atom_id res chain seq x y z
N MET A 1 -9.19 -18.06 -12.84
CA MET A 1 -9.44 -16.66 -13.25
C MET A 1 -8.22 -15.84 -12.87
N ALA A 2 -7.75 -14.93 -13.73
CA ALA A 2 -6.56 -14.12 -13.44
C ALA A 2 -6.86 -13.07 -12.35
N ARG A 3 -5.88 -12.78 -11.49
CA ARG A 3 -5.95 -11.76 -10.44
C ARG A 3 -4.84 -10.74 -10.69
N TYR A 4 -5.17 -9.46 -10.60
CA TYR A 4 -4.23 -8.37 -10.85
C TYR A 4 -4.06 -7.52 -9.60
N GLY A 5 -2.81 -7.13 -9.33
CA GLY A 5 -2.46 -6.18 -8.28
C GLY A 5 -1.61 -5.05 -8.83
N VAL A 6 -1.55 -3.94 -8.11
CA VAL A 6 -0.75 -2.77 -8.47
C VAL A 6 0.23 -2.43 -7.34
N ARG A 7 1.43 -2.00 -7.71
CA ARG A 7 2.41 -1.46 -6.77
C ARG A 7 2.30 0.07 -6.77
N LEU A 8 2.10 0.67 -5.60
CA LEU A 8 2.24 2.11 -5.41
C LEU A 8 3.59 2.34 -4.72
N GLU A 9 4.47 3.10 -5.37
CA GLU A 9 5.79 3.36 -4.82
C GLU A 9 5.74 4.36 -3.69
N ASN A 10 6.65 4.25 -2.71
CA ASN A 10 6.93 5.26 -1.71
C ASN A 10 7.64 6.48 -2.34
N ASP A 11 6.97 7.12 -3.30
CA ASP A 11 7.46 8.31 -3.98
C ASP A 11 7.33 9.52 -3.03
N PRO A 12 8.42 10.27 -2.78
CA PRO A 12 8.38 11.46 -1.94
C PRO A 12 7.43 12.54 -2.46
N ASN A 13 7.12 12.55 -3.75
CA ASN A 13 6.21 13.50 -4.38
C ASN A 13 4.73 13.15 -4.21
N LEU A 14 4.40 11.94 -3.73
CA LEU A 14 3.01 11.55 -3.48
C LEU A 14 2.58 11.94 -2.06
N SER A 15 1.52 12.72 -1.95
CA SER A 15 0.86 12.99 -0.68
C SER A 15 0.08 11.76 -0.20
N PRO A 16 -0.23 11.65 1.11
CA PRO A 16 -1.15 10.62 1.60
C PRO A 16 -2.48 10.56 0.84
N GLN A 17 -3.02 11.72 0.44
CA GLN A 17 -4.27 11.81 -0.34
C GLN A 17 -4.12 11.19 -1.73
N ASP A 18 -2.94 11.27 -2.36
CA ASP A 18 -2.71 10.64 -3.66
C ASP A 18 -2.80 9.11 -3.55
N TYR A 19 -2.25 8.50 -2.49
CA TYR A 19 -2.42 7.06 -2.25
C TYR A 19 -3.89 6.68 -2.09
N GLN A 20 -4.71 7.51 -1.43
CA GLN A 20 -6.16 7.27 -1.31
C GLN A 20 -6.86 7.32 -2.67
N VAL A 21 -6.56 8.33 -3.49
CA VAL A 21 -7.17 8.49 -4.81
C VAL A 21 -6.77 7.33 -5.72
N LEU A 22 -5.48 7.02 -5.80
CA LEU A 22 -4.94 5.97 -6.67
C LEU A 22 -5.46 4.58 -6.27
N SER A 23 -5.51 4.27 -4.97
CA SER A 23 -6.00 2.98 -4.49
C SER A 23 -7.51 2.81 -4.68
N ALA A 24 -8.31 3.85 -4.43
CA ALA A 24 -9.75 3.83 -4.71
C ALA A 24 -10.03 3.68 -6.22
N GLN A 25 -9.21 4.31 -7.07
CA GLN A 25 -9.29 4.11 -8.52
C GLN A 25 -8.89 2.69 -8.92
N ALA A 26 -7.82 2.12 -8.35
CA ALA A 26 -7.43 0.74 -8.60
C ALA A 26 -8.56 -0.24 -8.22
N GLU A 27 -9.20 -0.05 -7.07
CA GLU A 27 -10.32 -0.89 -6.62
C GLU A 27 -11.52 -0.81 -7.57
N LYS A 28 -11.86 0.39 -8.05
CA LYS A 28 -12.92 0.61 -9.04
C LYS A 28 -12.62 -0.06 -10.38
N ASN A 29 -11.34 -0.12 -10.76
CA ASN A 29 -10.89 -0.75 -12.01
C ASN A 29 -10.69 -2.28 -11.89
N GLY A 30 -11.03 -2.88 -10.74
CA GLY A 30 -11.02 -4.34 -10.57
C GLY A 30 -9.67 -4.93 -10.18
N PHE A 31 -8.70 -4.10 -9.77
CA PHE A 31 -7.52 -4.61 -9.08
C PHE A 31 -7.92 -5.18 -7.72
N GLU A 32 -7.29 -6.30 -7.36
CA GLU A 32 -7.62 -7.02 -6.13
C GLU A 32 -6.64 -6.73 -4.99
N ALA A 33 -5.44 -6.24 -5.31
CA ALA A 33 -4.43 -5.92 -4.31
C ALA A 33 -3.63 -4.66 -4.63
N VAL A 34 -3.27 -3.92 -3.59
CA VAL A 34 -2.26 -2.86 -3.62
C VAL A 34 -1.07 -3.28 -2.77
N TRP A 35 0.13 -3.08 -3.32
CA TRP A 35 1.40 -3.35 -2.67
C TRP A 35 2.19 -2.06 -2.49
N VAL A 36 2.73 -1.85 -1.29
CA VAL A 36 3.61 -0.70 -0.98
C VAL A 36 4.94 -1.23 -0.44
N PRO A 37 6.09 -0.91 -1.06
CA PRO A 37 7.40 -1.26 -0.51
C PRO A 37 7.78 -0.35 0.64
N GLU A 38 8.64 -0.84 1.54
CA GLU A 38 9.38 0.04 2.46
C GLU A 38 10.54 0.72 1.72
N GLY A 39 10.77 2.01 1.99
CA GLY A 39 11.85 2.78 1.38
C GLY A 39 11.47 4.24 1.13
N GLY A 40 12.39 5.02 0.57
CA GLY A 40 12.12 6.41 0.19
C GLY A 40 11.78 7.34 1.37
N GLY A 41 12.15 6.96 2.60
CA GLY A 41 11.85 7.72 3.82
C GLY A 41 10.42 7.62 4.33
N ARG A 42 9.60 6.71 3.77
CA ARG A 42 8.20 6.49 4.19
C ARG A 42 8.01 5.09 4.74
N ASP A 43 7.18 5.02 5.79
CA ASP A 43 6.75 3.77 6.42
C ASP A 43 5.61 3.14 5.61
N SER A 44 5.84 1.92 5.11
CA SER A 44 4.88 1.21 4.26
C SER A 44 3.56 0.88 4.98
N LEU A 45 3.60 0.62 6.29
CA LEU A 45 2.39 0.31 7.07
C LEU A 45 1.46 1.52 7.20
N THR A 46 2.02 2.71 7.38
CA THR A 46 1.30 3.99 7.44
C THR A 46 0.68 4.34 6.09
N SER A 47 1.41 4.09 4.99
CA SER A 47 0.86 4.22 3.63
C SER A 47 -0.30 3.24 3.40
N LEU A 48 -0.18 1.98 3.82
CA LEU A 48 -1.25 0.98 3.70
C LEU A 48 -2.46 1.34 4.58
N ALA A 49 -2.25 1.85 5.80
CA ALA A 49 -3.33 2.36 6.64
C ALA A 49 -4.06 3.54 5.97
N THR A 50 -3.32 4.42 5.30
CA THR A 50 -3.89 5.53 4.53
C THR A 50 -4.78 5.04 3.38
N ILE A 51 -4.34 4.00 2.66
CA ILE A 51 -5.11 3.35 1.59
C ILE A 51 -6.37 2.66 2.15
N ALA A 52 -6.24 1.98 3.30
CA ALA A 52 -7.36 1.29 3.96
C ALA A 52 -8.51 2.24 4.31
N MET A 53 -8.22 3.51 4.61
CA MET A 53 -9.26 4.51 4.88
C MET A 53 -10.15 4.82 3.66
N LYS A 54 -9.75 4.46 2.44
CA LYS A 54 -10.48 4.80 1.20
C LYS A 54 -10.80 3.61 0.30
N THR A 55 -10.58 2.39 0.78
CA THR A 55 -10.89 1.15 0.06
C THR A 55 -11.70 0.22 0.96
N GLU A 56 -12.59 -0.58 0.37
CA GLU A 56 -13.52 -1.43 1.14
C GLU A 56 -13.24 -2.94 0.99
N LYS A 57 -12.73 -3.36 -0.17
CA LYS A 57 -12.50 -4.77 -0.55
C LYS A 57 -11.07 -5.04 -1.04
N MET A 58 -10.30 -3.99 -1.31
CA MET A 58 -8.92 -4.07 -1.77
C MET A 58 -8.05 -4.80 -0.74
N LYS A 59 -7.28 -5.80 -1.19
CA LYS A 59 -6.25 -6.43 -0.35
C LYS A 59 -5.03 -5.53 -0.26
N LEU A 60 -4.48 -5.40 0.93
CA LEU A 60 -3.36 -4.52 1.21
C LEU A 60 -2.16 -5.35 1.66
N GLY A 61 -0.98 -5.05 1.11
CA GLY A 61 0.22 -5.78 1.45
C GLY A 61 1.48 -4.93 1.34
N THR A 62 2.48 -5.29 2.13
CA THR A 62 3.83 -4.75 1.98
C THR A 62 4.57 -5.55 0.90
N GLY A 63 5.39 -4.89 0.09
CA GLY A 63 6.09 -5.52 -1.03
C GLY A 63 7.44 -4.89 -1.33
N ILE A 64 8.42 -4.90 -0.41
CA ILE A 64 8.54 -5.74 0.80
C ILE A 64 8.67 -4.91 2.09
N LEU A 65 8.42 -5.53 3.25
CA LEU A 65 8.73 -4.96 4.57
C LEU A 65 10.03 -5.58 5.13
N PRO A 66 11.05 -4.78 5.52
CA PRO A 66 12.34 -5.30 5.96
C PRO A 66 12.27 -5.87 7.38
N ILE A 67 12.61 -7.14 7.51
CA ILE A 67 12.58 -7.88 8.80
C ILE A 67 13.68 -7.46 9.79
N PHE A 68 14.80 -6.90 9.32
CA PHE A 68 15.91 -6.52 10.20
C PHE A 68 15.73 -5.15 10.86
N ALA A 69 14.80 -4.35 10.35
CA ALA A 69 14.53 -3.00 10.88
C ALA A 69 13.42 -2.99 11.95
N ARG A 70 12.76 -4.13 12.20
CA ARG A 70 11.59 -4.23 13.08
C ARG A 70 11.63 -5.55 13.85
N THR A 71 11.04 -5.58 15.04
CA THR A 71 10.83 -6.86 15.74
C THR A 71 9.66 -7.61 15.07
N PRO A 72 9.66 -8.96 15.02
CA PRO A 72 8.59 -9.71 14.38
C PRO A 72 7.20 -9.47 14.98
N THR A 73 7.14 -9.21 16.28
CA THR A 73 5.88 -9.03 17.00
C THR A 73 5.33 -7.61 16.88
N ASN A 74 6.19 -6.58 16.89
CA ASN A 74 5.85 -5.15 16.88
C ASN A 74 4.43 -4.83 17.38
N THR A 75 4.20 -5.09 18.67
CA THR A 75 2.93 -4.91 19.40
C THR A 75 2.92 -3.62 20.20
#